data_AF-A0A5C7YYY4-F1
#
_entry.id   AF-A0A5C7YYY4-F1
#
_cell.length_a   1.000
_cell.length_b   1.000
_cell.length_c   1.000
_cell.angle_alpha   90.00
_cell.angle_beta   90.00
_cell.angle_gamma   90.00
#
_symmetry.space_group_name_H-M   'P 1'
#
loop_
_entity.id
_entity.type
_entity.pdbx_description
1 polymer ?
#
loop_
_entity_poly.entity_id
_entity_poly.type
_entity_poly.pdbx_seq_one_letter_code
_entity_poly.pdbx_strand_id
1 'polypeptide(L)'
;QIDSLKSDILKKEKEVNDLYSVYITEAEGTAGTKKLGKGPVYKEKREKHDASLQDLATLKTTNQAKITDLEAKAKTLQADLDKKVTETQPIIEGFDGLMARINALNKLPFLPSFFIMLLFLAIETSPIIAKLLSPKSEYDFKQEDNEMGIKNMLAQNRYQSELQKKTDAEIYDKVYADIKEDKEQYNYKKKSATELLKLQADGFVEKQKKSM
;
A
#
# COMPACT_ATOMS: atom_id res chain seq x y z
N GLN A 1 9.83 -29.27 -32.37
CA GLN A 1 9.08 -30.28 -33.17
C GLN A 1 8.85 -29.82 -34.60
N ILE A 2 8.32 -28.62 -34.84
CA ILE A 2 8.19 -28.02 -36.20
C ILE A 2 9.53 -28.04 -36.94
N ASP A 3 10.63 -27.65 -36.29
CA ASP A 3 11.96 -27.64 -36.92
C ASP A 3 12.44 -29.03 -37.33
N SER A 4 12.07 -30.06 -36.56
CA SER A 4 12.37 -31.46 -36.92
C SER A 4 11.62 -31.86 -38.19
N LEU A 5 10.32 -31.54 -38.27
CA LEU A 5 9.49 -31.85 -39.45
C LEU A 5 9.98 -31.13 -40.71
N LYS A 6 10.44 -29.88 -40.57
CA LYS A 6 11.08 -29.12 -41.66
C LYS A 6 12.43 -29.73 -42.05
N SER A 7 13.24 -30.15 -41.07
CA SER A 7 14.52 -30.82 -41.30
C SER A 7 14.35 -32.14 -42.07
N ASP A 8 13.32 -32.92 -41.75
CA ASP A 8 13.05 -34.20 -42.43
C ASP A 8 12.70 -33.99 -43.92
N ILE A 9 11.93 -32.94 -44.24
CA ILE A 9 11.66 -32.54 -45.63
C ILE A 9 12.97 -32.19 -46.35
N LEU A 10 13.81 -31.35 -45.74
CA LEU A 10 15.08 -30.91 -46.33
C LEU A 10 16.05 -32.09 -46.58
N LYS A 11 16.10 -33.05 -45.65
CA LYS A 11 16.91 -34.27 -45.81
C LYS A 11 16.41 -35.11 -46.98
N LYS A 12 15.09 -35.33 -47.08
CA LYS A 12 14.51 -36.12 -48.18
C LYS A 12 14.65 -35.41 -49.52
N GLU A 13 14.52 -34.08 -49.54
CA GLU A 13 14.75 -33.27 -50.74
C GLU A 13 16.19 -33.36 -51.23
N LYS A 14 17.16 -33.32 -50.30
CA LYS A 14 18.57 -33.57 -50.62
C LYS A 14 18.78 -34.97 -51.21
N GLU A 15 18.20 -36.00 -50.58
CA GLU A 15 18.29 -37.39 -51.07
C GLU A 15 17.75 -37.53 -52.51
N VAL A 16 16.61 -36.89 -52.81
CA VAL A 16 16.02 -36.88 -54.17
C VAL A 16 16.93 -36.16 -55.16
N ASN A 17 17.50 -35.01 -54.80
CA ASN A 17 18.44 -34.27 -55.66
C ASN A 17 19.74 -35.03 -55.90
N ASP A 18 20.22 -35.77 -54.90
CA ASP A 18 21.39 -36.65 -55.03
C ASP A 18 21.10 -37.80 -56.00
N LEU A 19 19.91 -38.45 -55.89
CA LEU A 19 19.47 -39.49 -56.82
C LEU A 19 19.30 -38.97 -58.26
N TYR A 20 18.80 -37.73 -58.41
CA TYR A 20 18.70 -37.05 -59.71
C TYR A 20 20.08 -36.93 -60.38
N SER A 21 21.04 -36.42 -59.63
CA SER A 21 22.42 -36.24 -60.09
C SER A 21 23.05 -37.58 -60.51
N VAL A 22 22.78 -38.66 -59.77
CA VAL A 22 23.32 -40.00 -60.04
C VAL A 22 22.79 -40.62 -61.33
N TYR A 23 21.52 -40.43 -61.69
CA TYR A 23 20.98 -41.01 -62.93
C TYR A 23 21.28 -40.13 -64.15
N ILE A 24 21.35 -38.80 -63.99
CA ILE A 24 21.69 -37.87 -65.07
C ILE A 24 23.14 -38.07 -65.53
N THR A 25 24.08 -38.17 -64.58
CA THR A 25 25.50 -38.40 -64.90
C THR A 25 25.77 -39.75 -65.57
N GLU A 26 24.92 -40.77 -65.32
CA GLU A 26 24.94 -42.04 -66.06
C GLU A 26 24.52 -41.85 -67.53
N ALA A 27 23.44 -41.09 -67.78
CA ALA A 27 22.99 -40.82 -69.15
C ALA A 27 23.97 -39.95 -69.95
N GLU A 28 24.61 -38.99 -69.29
CA GLU A 28 25.59 -38.08 -69.87
C GLU A 28 26.97 -38.74 -70.07
N GLY A 29 27.19 -39.96 -69.55
CA GLY A 29 28.46 -40.67 -69.67
C GLY A 29 29.60 -40.03 -68.87
N THR A 30 29.29 -39.27 -67.83
CA THR A 30 30.29 -38.65 -66.94
C THR A 30 30.64 -39.54 -65.74
N ALA A 31 29.85 -40.60 -65.50
CA ALA A 31 30.07 -41.64 -64.50
C ALA A 31 29.98 -43.06 -65.09
N GLY A 32 30.50 -44.07 -64.39
CA GLY A 32 30.41 -45.47 -64.81
C GLY A 32 31.26 -45.82 -66.04
N THR A 33 30.62 -46.38 -67.08
CA THR A 33 31.30 -46.84 -68.31
C THR A 33 31.81 -45.71 -69.22
N LYS A 34 31.47 -44.45 -68.89
CA LYS A 34 31.79 -43.23 -69.66
C LYS A 34 31.27 -43.22 -71.10
N LYS A 35 30.27 -44.06 -71.38
CA LYS A 35 29.58 -44.09 -72.67
C LYS A 35 28.27 -43.33 -72.55
N LEU A 36 28.03 -42.42 -73.48
CA LEU A 36 26.77 -41.70 -73.59
C LEU A 36 25.64 -42.67 -73.92
N GLY A 37 24.55 -42.66 -73.15
CA GLY A 37 23.38 -43.48 -73.47
C GLY A 37 22.52 -43.89 -72.27
N LYS A 38 21.29 -44.33 -72.55
CA LYS A 38 20.33 -44.79 -71.54
C LYS A 38 20.28 -46.32 -71.52
N GLY A 39 21.10 -46.94 -70.67
CA GLY A 39 21.13 -48.40 -70.48
C GLY A 39 20.12 -48.91 -69.43
N PRO A 40 20.10 -50.24 -69.15
CA PRO A 40 19.24 -50.83 -68.12
C PRO A 40 19.44 -50.22 -66.72
N VAL A 41 20.69 -49.94 -66.34
CA VAL A 41 21.04 -49.31 -65.05
C VAL A 41 20.50 -47.88 -64.93
N TYR A 42 20.40 -47.14 -66.04
CA TYR A 42 19.78 -45.81 -66.04
C TYR A 42 18.28 -45.90 -65.71
N LYS A 43 17.59 -46.92 -66.25
CA LYS A 43 16.16 -47.13 -65.99
C LYS A 43 15.91 -47.41 -64.51
N GLU A 44 16.68 -48.31 -63.89
CA GLU A 44 16.57 -48.63 -62.46
C GLU A 44 16.86 -47.42 -61.56
N LYS A 45 17.92 -46.64 -61.87
CA LYS A 45 18.26 -45.42 -61.12
C LYS A 45 17.17 -44.35 -61.24
N ARG A 46 16.56 -44.21 -62.41
CA ARG A 46 15.44 -43.30 -62.65
C ARG A 46 14.19 -43.73 -61.90
N GLU A 47 13.83 -45.01 -61.95
CA GLU A 47 12.69 -45.56 -61.20
C GLU A 47 12.86 -45.34 -59.69
N LYS A 48 14.09 -45.49 -59.17
CA LYS A 48 14.41 -45.17 -57.77
C LYS A 48 14.25 -43.68 -57.44
N HIS A 49 14.68 -42.79 -58.33
CA HIS A 49 14.45 -41.35 -58.18
C HIS A 49 12.96 -41.02 -58.18
N ASP A 50 12.20 -41.55 -59.15
CA ASP A 50 10.77 -41.25 -59.31
C ASP A 50 9.96 -41.76 -58.11
N ALA A 51 10.31 -42.93 -57.56
CA ALA A 51 9.76 -43.42 -56.30
C ALA A 51 10.10 -42.49 -55.12
N SER A 52 11.37 -42.07 -54.98
CA SER A 52 11.79 -41.17 -53.90
C SER A 52 11.16 -39.77 -54.02
N LEU A 53 10.86 -39.32 -55.24
CA LEU A 53 10.15 -38.06 -55.51
C LEU A 53 8.68 -38.14 -55.05
N GLN A 54 8.03 -39.28 -55.26
CA GLN A 54 6.68 -39.54 -54.75
C GLN A 54 6.65 -39.58 -53.21
N ASP A 55 7.67 -40.21 -52.60
CA ASP A 55 7.84 -40.21 -51.15
C ASP A 55 8.04 -38.78 -50.61
N LEU A 56 8.83 -37.95 -51.29
CA LEU A 56 9.03 -36.55 -50.92
C LEU A 56 7.71 -35.74 -51.00
N ALA A 57 6.91 -35.93 -52.04
CA ALA A 57 5.62 -35.25 -52.17
C ALA A 57 4.66 -35.65 -51.03
N THR A 58 4.64 -36.94 -50.68
CA THR A 58 3.84 -37.46 -49.56
C THR A 58 4.34 -36.92 -48.21
N LEU A 59 5.66 -36.88 -48.01
CA LEU A 59 6.30 -36.36 -46.81
C LEU A 59 6.02 -34.85 -46.64
N LYS A 60 6.18 -34.06 -47.72
CA LYS A 60 5.85 -32.62 -47.72
C LYS A 60 4.41 -32.39 -47.33
N THR A 61 3.46 -33.11 -47.92
CA THR A 61 2.03 -32.96 -47.62
C THR A 61 1.73 -33.31 -46.16
N THR A 62 2.24 -34.45 -45.68
CA THR A 62 2.01 -34.93 -44.32
C THR A 62 2.62 -34.01 -43.26
N ASN A 63 3.87 -33.60 -43.46
CA ASN A 63 4.56 -32.73 -42.51
C ASN A 63 4.00 -31.31 -42.54
N GLN A 64 3.60 -30.78 -43.71
CA GLN A 64 2.97 -29.46 -43.80
C GLN A 64 1.65 -29.42 -43.03
N ALA A 65 0.81 -30.46 -43.13
CA ALA A 65 -0.42 -30.55 -42.34
C ALA A 65 -0.14 -30.55 -40.82
N LYS A 66 0.88 -31.30 -40.37
CA LYS A 66 1.30 -31.31 -38.95
C LYS A 66 1.85 -29.98 -38.49
N ILE A 67 2.63 -29.30 -39.33
CA ILE A 67 3.18 -27.97 -39.03
C ILE A 67 2.05 -26.97 -38.84
N THR A 68 1.07 -26.95 -39.75
CA THR A 68 -0.09 -26.05 -39.64
C THR A 68 -0.92 -26.29 -38.38
N ASP A 69 -1.15 -27.56 -38.00
CA ASP A 69 -1.83 -27.89 -36.73
C ASP A 69 -1.03 -27.43 -35.49
N LEU A 70 0.29 -27.66 -35.47
CA LEU A 70 1.16 -27.22 -34.39
C LEU A 70 1.23 -25.69 -34.27
N GLU A 71 1.29 -24.98 -35.40
CA GLU A 71 1.30 -23.52 -35.43
C GLU A 71 -0.04 -22.94 -34.93
N ALA A 72 -1.17 -23.56 -35.30
CA ALA A 72 -2.48 -23.18 -34.79
C ALA A 72 -2.57 -23.38 -33.27
N LYS A 73 -2.12 -24.54 -32.76
CA LYS A 73 -2.08 -24.83 -31.31
C LYS A 73 -1.17 -23.86 -30.56
N ALA A 74 0.00 -23.53 -31.11
CA ALA A 74 0.91 -22.56 -30.50
C ALA A 74 0.26 -21.18 -30.39
N LYS A 75 -0.47 -20.75 -31.43
CA LYS A 75 -1.20 -19.48 -31.42
C LYS A 75 -2.32 -19.46 -30.37
N THR A 76 -3.08 -20.57 -30.25
CA THR A 76 -4.11 -20.71 -29.21
C THR A 76 -3.50 -20.65 -27.80
N LEU A 77 -2.43 -21.41 -27.55
CA LEU A 77 -1.74 -21.41 -26.26
C LEU A 77 -1.19 -20.03 -25.91
N GLN A 78 -0.64 -19.30 -26.88
CA GLN A 78 -0.17 -17.94 -26.66
C GLN A 78 -1.32 -17.01 -26.29
N ALA A 79 -2.45 -17.08 -27.01
CA ALA A 79 -3.62 -16.27 -26.70
C ALA A 79 -4.20 -16.58 -25.31
N ASP A 80 -4.22 -17.86 -24.90
CA ASP A 80 -4.66 -18.27 -23.56
C ASP A 80 -3.70 -17.78 -22.48
N LEU A 81 -2.38 -17.83 -22.73
CA LEU A 81 -1.37 -17.28 -21.84
C LEU A 81 -1.56 -15.77 -21.69
N ASP A 82 -1.66 -15.03 -22.79
CA ASP A 82 -1.81 -13.57 -22.78
C ASP A 82 -3.10 -13.16 -22.06
N LYS A 83 -4.20 -13.91 -22.27
CA LYS A 83 -5.45 -13.75 -21.52
C LYS A 83 -5.24 -14.00 -20.04
N LYS A 84 -4.56 -15.08 -19.65
CA LYS A 84 -4.28 -15.38 -18.24
C LYS A 84 -3.43 -14.31 -17.59
N VAL A 85 -2.37 -13.85 -18.26
CA VAL A 85 -1.54 -12.74 -17.80
C VAL A 85 -2.40 -11.49 -17.59
N THR A 86 -3.21 -11.10 -18.58
CA THR A 86 -4.10 -9.93 -18.48
C THR A 86 -5.13 -10.05 -17.36
N GLU A 87 -5.69 -11.24 -17.13
CA GLU A 87 -6.61 -11.51 -16.02
C GLU A 87 -5.91 -11.43 -14.66
N THR A 88 -4.66 -11.90 -14.56
CA THR A 88 -3.91 -11.95 -13.31
C THR A 88 -3.14 -10.67 -12.99
N GLN A 89 -2.78 -9.86 -13.98
CA GLN A 89 -1.93 -8.69 -13.80
C GLN A 89 -2.58 -7.64 -12.87
N PRO A 90 -3.88 -7.29 -13.00
CA PRO A 90 -4.55 -6.40 -12.05
C PRO A 90 -4.69 -7.01 -10.66
N ILE A 91 -4.78 -8.35 -10.55
CA ILE A 91 -4.78 -9.06 -9.27
C ILE A 91 -3.40 -8.93 -8.62
N ILE A 92 -2.32 -9.12 -9.38
CA ILE A 92 -0.93 -9.00 -8.90
C ILE A 92 -0.62 -7.56 -8.48
N GLU A 93 -1.00 -6.58 -9.29
CA GLU A 93 -0.83 -5.15 -8.98
C GLU A 93 -1.69 -4.70 -7.79
N GLY A 94 -2.85 -5.34 -7.58
CA GLY A 94 -3.68 -5.18 -6.38
C GLY A 94 -3.26 -6.04 -5.18
N PHE A 95 -2.37 -7.01 -5.38
CA PHE A 95 -1.77 -7.86 -4.35
C PHE A 95 -0.53 -7.14 -3.76
N ASP A 96 -0.78 -6.00 -3.12
CA ASP A 96 0.17 -5.44 -2.17
C ASP A 96 0.44 -6.49 -1.08
N GLY A 97 1.69 -6.64 -0.64
CA GLY A 97 2.09 -7.66 0.33
C GLY A 97 1.25 -7.64 1.60
N LEU A 98 0.67 -6.48 1.93
CA LEU A 98 -0.32 -6.32 3.00
C LEU A 98 -1.64 -7.04 2.71
N MET A 99 -2.23 -6.87 1.52
CA MET A 99 -3.53 -7.48 1.19
C MET A 99 -3.41 -9.00 1.02
N ALA A 100 -2.26 -9.47 0.55
CA ALA A 100 -1.90 -10.90 0.56
C ALA A 100 -1.82 -11.46 1.99
N ARG A 101 -1.18 -10.73 2.91
CA ARG A 101 -1.09 -11.09 4.35
C ARG A 101 -2.47 -11.07 5.03
N ILE A 102 -3.32 -10.07 4.73
CA ILE A 102 -4.69 -9.96 5.25
C ILE A 102 -5.57 -11.11 4.76
N ASN A 103 -5.52 -11.45 3.47
CA ASN A 103 -6.27 -12.59 2.93
C ASN A 103 -5.77 -13.94 3.47
N ALA A 104 -4.45 -14.10 3.67
CA ALA A 104 -3.90 -15.28 4.33
C ALA A 104 -4.37 -15.38 5.80
N LEU A 105 -4.37 -14.26 6.54
CA LEU A 105 -4.93 -14.17 7.90
C LEU A 105 -6.42 -14.54 7.96
N ASN A 106 -7.21 -14.15 6.96
CA ASN A 106 -8.63 -14.51 6.84
C ASN A 106 -8.88 -15.97 6.41
N LYS A 107 -7.87 -16.68 5.89
CA LYS A 107 -7.95 -18.12 5.55
C LYS A 107 -7.49 -19.03 6.68
N LEU A 108 -6.81 -18.51 7.69
CA LEU A 108 -6.44 -19.26 8.88
C LEU A 108 -7.67 -19.42 9.80
N PRO A 109 -7.86 -20.57 10.46
CA PRO A 109 -8.91 -20.73 11.45
C PRO A 109 -8.75 -19.66 12.53
N PHE A 110 -9.88 -19.15 13.06
CA PHE A 110 -9.89 -18.02 14.00
C PHE A 110 -8.92 -18.21 15.18
N LEU A 111 -8.84 -19.44 15.71
CA LEU A 111 -8.07 -19.74 16.91
C LEU A 111 -6.54 -19.60 16.67
N PRO A 112 -5.92 -20.20 15.63
CA PRO A 112 -4.55 -19.89 15.23
C PRO A 112 -4.26 -18.41 14.94
N SER A 113 -5.13 -17.72 14.19
CA SER A 113 -4.92 -16.29 13.86
C SER A 113 -4.96 -15.41 15.10
N PHE A 114 -5.93 -15.64 15.99
CA PHE A 114 -6.04 -14.95 17.26
C PHE A 114 -4.83 -15.22 18.15
N PHE A 115 -4.34 -16.46 18.17
CA PHE A 115 -3.13 -16.82 18.93
C PHE A 115 -1.88 -16.11 18.40
N ILE A 116 -1.67 -16.07 17.08
CA ILE A 116 -0.55 -15.35 16.46
C ILE A 116 -0.63 -13.85 16.77
N MET A 117 -1.83 -13.26 16.70
CA MET A 117 -2.06 -11.86 17.09
C MET A 117 -1.70 -11.62 18.56
N LEU A 118 -2.15 -12.48 19.48
CA LEU A 118 -1.80 -12.38 20.90
C LEU A 118 -0.30 -12.51 21.13
N LEU A 119 0.38 -13.35 20.36
CA LEU A 119 1.82 -13.55 20.45
C LEU A 119 2.57 -12.28 20.01
N PHE A 120 2.16 -11.65 18.91
CA PHE A 120 2.71 -10.35 18.51
C PHE A 120 2.41 -9.24 19.53
N LEU A 121 1.17 -9.18 20.03
CA LEU A 121 0.79 -8.21 21.07
C LEU A 121 1.64 -8.40 22.33
N ALA A 122 1.88 -9.64 22.76
CA ALA A 122 2.69 -9.96 23.92
C ALA A 122 4.16 -9.57 23.72
N ILE A 123 4.74 -9.81 22.54
CA ILE A 123 6.13 -9.41 22.25
C ILE A 123 6.25 -7.88 22.23
N GLU A 124 5.34 -7.19 21.55
CA GLU A 124 5.38 -5.74 21.40
C GLU A 124 5.15 -5.01 22.73
N THR A 125 4.23 -5.52 23.58
CA THR A 125 3.92 -4.93 24.89
C THR A 125 4.79 -5.47 26.02
N SER A 126 5.62 -6.50 25.77
CA SER A 126 6.52 -7.09 26.76
C SER A 126 7.40 -6.05 27.47
N PRO A 127 8.03 -5.07 26.80
CA PRO A 127 8.83 -4.06 27.48
C PRO A 127 8.01 -3.20 28.45
N ILE A 128 6.75 -2.89 28.12
CA ILE A 128 5.85 -2.12 28.99
C ILE A 128 5.50 -2.94 30.23
N ILE A 129 5.11 -4.19 30.04
CA ILE A 129 4.78 -5.12 31.13
C ILE A 129 6.00 -5.34 32.02
N ALA A 130 7.18 -5.53 31.43
CA ALA A 130 8.44 -5.68 32.16
C ALA A 130 8.76 -4.43 32.99
N LYS A 131 8.59 -3.22 32.42
CA LYS A 131 8.81 -1.97 33.15
C LYS A 131 7.81 -1.79 34.30
N LEU A 132 6.54 -2.16 34.11
CA LEU A 132 5.51 -2.07 35.16
C LEU A 132 5.72 -3.07 36.31
N LEU A 133 6.20 -4.28 36.00
CA LEU A 133 6.46 -5.32 37.01
C LEU A 133 7.84 -5.19 37.67
N SER A 134 8.78 -4.50 37.02
CA SER A 134 10.12 -4.31 37.57
C SER A 134 10.08 -3.44 38.84
N PRO A 135 10.89 -3.76 39.87
CA PRO A 135 11.00 -2.91 41.04
C PRO A 135 11.53 -1.53 40.64
N LYS A 136 11.10 -0.49 41.38
CA LYS A 136 11.55 0.88 41.17
C LYS A 136 13.08 0.96 41.20
N SER A 137 13.64 1.56 40.16
CA SER A 137 15.08 1.82 40.03
C SER A 137 15.45 3.20 40.56
N GLU A 138 16.75 3.49 40.70
CA GLU A 138 17.25 4.82 41.09
C GLU A 138 16.73 5.94 40.18
N TYR A 139 16.58 5.67 38.88
CA TYR A 139 16.04 6.63 37.92
C TYR A 139 14.57 6.96 38.24
N ASP A 140 13.77 5.95 38.60
CA ASP A 140 12.36 6.14 38.91
C ASP A 140 12.19 7.01 40.18
N PHE A 141 13.07 6.84 41.17
CA PHE A 141 13.08 7.70 42.35
C PHE A 141 13.52 9.13 42.05
N LYS A 142 14.53 9.35 41.18
CA LYS A 142 14.94 10.70 40.77
C LYS A 142 13.83 11.42 40.02
N GLN A 143 13.09 10.70 39.18
CA GLN A 143 11.94 11.27 38.47
C GLN A 143 10.80 11.62 39.45
N GLU A 144 10.49 10.73 40.39
CA GLU A 144 9.52 10.98 41.46
C GLU A 144 9.89 12.20 42.32
N ASP A 145 11.17 12.36 42.66
CA ASP A 145 11.67 13.51 43.42
C ASP A 145 11.50 14.83 42.65
N ASN A 146 11.82 14.84 41.35
CA ASN A 146 11.60 16.01 40.50
C ASN A 146 10.12 16.40 40.40
N GLU A 147 9.24 15.41 40.21
CA GLU A 147 7.78 15.64 40.17
C GLU A 147 7.26 16.14 41.52
N MET A 148 7.77 15.60 42.62
CA MET A 148 7.43 16.04 43.97
C MET A 148 7.89 17.48 44.22
N GLY A 149 9.10 17.84 43.77
CA GLY A 149 9.61 19.20 43.84
C GLY A 149 8.69 20.21 43.14
N ILE A 150 8.21 19.89 41.94
CA ILE A 150 7.26 20.72 41.20
C ILE A 150 5.92 20.84 41.93
N LYS A 151 5.37 19.72 42.42
CA LYS A 151 4.11 19.71 43.19
C LYS A 151 4.21 20.55 44.46
N ASN A 152 5.31 20.43 45.19
CA ASN A 152 5.55 21.21 46.41
C ASN A 152 5.67 22.70 46.12
N MET A 153 6.40 23.07 45.05
CA MET A 153 6.49 24.47 44.61
C MET A 153 5.12 25.04 44.23
N LEU A 154 4.32 24.29 43.47
CA LEU A 154 2.94 24.69 43.11
C LEU A 154 2.06 24.85 44.34
N ALA A 155 2.14 23.92 45.29
CA ALA A 155 1.39 24.00 46.55
C ALA A 155 1.80 25.22 47.38
N GLN A 156 3.10 25.49 47.50
CA GLN A 156 3.63 26.65 48.21
C GLN A 156 3.19 27.96 47.54
N ASN A 157 3.28 28.06 46.21
CA ASN A 157 2.85 29.25 45.47
C ASN A 157 1.35 29.51 45.62
N ARG A 158 0.51 28.46 45.56
CA ARG A 158 -0.92 28.60 45.81
C ARG A 158 -1.22 29.07 47.22
N TYR A 159 -0.56 28.48 48.22
CA TYR A 159 -0.73 28.88 49.62
C TYR A 159 -0.34 30.33 49.85
N GLN A 160 0.81 30.77 49.30
CA GLN A 160 1.26 32.16 49.36
C GLN A 160 0.27 33.11 48.67
N SER A 161 -0.23 32.73 47.49
CA SER A 161 -1.22 33.53 46.76
C SER A 161 -2.54 33.67 47.52
N GLU A 162 -3.04 32.61 48.15
CA GLU A 162 -4.25 32.67 48.99
C GLU A 162 -4.03 33.53 50.24
N LEU A 163 -2.88 33.39 50.91
CA LEU A 163 -2.55 34.22 52.07
C LEU A 163 -2.46 35.71 51.68
N GLN A 164 -1.83 36.02 50.55
CA GLN A 164 -1.74 37.38 50.03
C GLN A 164 -3.13 37.93 49.72
N LYS A 165 -3.97 37.19 48.99
CA LYS A 165 -5.34 37.60 48.68
C LYS A 165 -6.18 37.85 49.93
N LYS A 166 -6.06 37.00 50.95
CA LYS A 166 -6.77 37.16 52.22
C LYS A 166 -6.26 38.39 52.99
N THR A 167 -4.95 38.58 53.03
CA THR A 167 -4.32 39.74 53.70
C THR A 167 -4.75 41.04 53.01
N ASP A 168 -4.70 41.08 51.68
CA ASP A 168 -5.13 42.25 50.91
C ASP A 168 -6.62 42.54 51.15
N ALA A 169 -7.48 41.52 51.15
CA ALA A 169 -8.90 41.68 51.47
C ALA A 169 -9.12 42.24 52.88
N GLU A 170 -8.42 41.71 53.89
CA GLU A 170 -8.49 42.22 55.26
C GLU A 170 -7.97 43.66 55.39
N ILE A 171 -6.94 44.04 54.63
CA ILE A 171 -6.43 45.41 54.56
C ILE A 171 -7.49 46.32 53.93
N TYR A 172 -8.08 45.91 52.80
CA TYR A 172 -9.13 46.68 52.15
C TYR A 172 -10.34 46.88 53.06
N ASP A 173 -10.80 45.82 53.73
CA ASP A 173 -11.92 45.91 54.68
C ASP A 173 -11.64 46.93 55.79
N LYS A 174 -10.42 46.95 56.35
CA LYS A 174 -10.00 47.96 57.34
C LYS A 174 -9.98 49.37 56.76
N VAL A 175 -9.39 49.57 55.58
CA VAL A 175 -9.33 50.88 54.93
C VAL A 175 -10.73 51.43 54.65
N TYR A 176 -11.64 50.59 54.16
CA TYR A 176 -13.03 51.01 53.93
C TYR A 176 -13.82 51.21 55.22
N ALA A 177 -13.52 50.48 56.30
CA ALA A 177 -14.08 50.74 57.62
C ALA A 177 -13.65 52.13 58.15
N ASP A 178 -12.37 52.47 58.04
CA ASP A 178 -11.86 53.79 58.43
C ASP A 178 -12.50 54.92 57.60
N ILE A 179 -12.64 54.73 56.27
CA ILE A 179 -13.34 55.67 55.38
C ILE A 179 -14.82 55.80 55.75
N LYS A 180 -15.46 54.72 56.21
CA LYS A 180 -16.88 54.74 56.61
C LYS A 180 -17.09 55.56 57.90
N GLU A 181 -16.13 55.51 58.81
CA GLU A 181 -16.16 56.28 60.07
C GLU A 181 -15.73 57.74 59.90
N ASP A 182 -15.16 58.09 58.73
CA ASP A 182 -14.79 59.45 58.39
C ASP A 182 -16.03 60.36 58.27
N LYS A 183 -16.14 61.27 59.25
CA LYS A 183 -17.19 62.28 59.32
C LYS A 183 -17.19 63.23 58.12
N GLU A 184 -16.05 63.48 57.49
CA GLU A 184 -15.94 64.37 56.34
C GLU A 184 -16.60 63.76 55.10
N GLN A 185 -16.29 62.48 54.80
CA GLN A 185 -16.94 61.72 53.74
C GLN A 185 -18.45 61.55 53.98
N TYR A 186 -18.86 61.25 55.21
CA TYR A 186 -20.29 61.16 55.56
C TYR A 186 -21.02 62.49 55.31
N ASN A 187 -20.44 63.60 55.77
CA ASN A 187 -21.03 64.93 55.59
C ASN A 187 -21.10 65.34 54.13
N TYR A 188 -20.06 65.04 53.34
CA TYR A 188 -20.04 65.28 51.90
C TYR A 188 -21.14 64.50 51.17
N LYS A 189 -21.24 63.18 51.42
CA LYS A 189 -22.29 62.34 50.82
C LYS A 189 -23.69 62.76 51.26
N LYS A 190 -23.89 63.14 52.53
CA LYS A 190 -25.17 63.65 53.05
C LYS A 190 -25.57 64.95 52.36
N LYS A 191 -24.63 65.87 52.13
CA LYS A 191 -24.88 67.13 51.41
C LYS A 191 -25.35 66.86 49.98
N SER A 192 -24.60 66.04 49.23
CA SER A 192 -24.95 65.70 47.85
C SER A 192 -26.28 64.94 47.75
N ALA A 193 -26.55 64.01 48.67
CA ALA A 193 -27.83 63.30 48.72
C ALA A 193 -29.01 64.24 49.06
N THR A 194 -28.81 65.19 49.97
CA THR A 194 -29.83 66.19 50.32
C THR A 194 -30.12 67.12 49.14
N GLU A 195 -29.09 67.53 48.39
CA GLU A 195 -29.24 68.34 47.19
C GLU A 195 -30.00 67.60 46.08
N LEU A 196 -29.69 66.31 45.87
CA LEU A 196 -30.40 65.47 44.90
C LEU A 196 -31.89 65.29 45.29
N LEU A 197 -32.18 65.06 46.56
CA LEU A 197 -33.56 64.94 47.06
C LEU A 197 -34.34 66.24 46.90
N LYS A 198 -33.70 67.40 47.13
CA LYS A 198 -34.30 68.72 46.87
C LYS A 198 -34.62 68.91 45.39
N LEU A 199 -33.67 68.62 44.50
CA LEU A 199 -33.89 68.70 43.05
C LEU A 199 -35.02 67.79 42.57
N GLN A 200 -35.12 66.57 43.13
CA GLN A 200 -36.23 65.65 42.84
C GLN A 200 -37.57 66.19 43.33
N ALA A 201 -37.61 66.77 44.55
CA ALA A 201 -38.82 67.36 45.12
C ALA A 201 -39.26 68.60 44.34
N ASP A 202 -38.34 69.50 44.02
CA ASP A 202 -38.61 70.71 43.22
C ASP A 202 -39.09 70.34 41.82
N GLY A 203 -38.45 69.36 41.18
CA GLY A 203 -38.90 68.83 39.89
C GLY A 203 -40.29 68.21 39.95
N PHE A 204 -40.64 67.52 41.05
CA PHE A 204 -41.98 66.97 41.27
C PHE A 204 -43.03 68.08 41.47
N VAL A 205 -42.71 69.12 42.26
CA VAL A 205 -43.60 70.26 42.52
C VAL A 205 -43.84 71.08 41.25
N GLU A 206 -42.77 71.39 40.49
CA GLU A 206 -42.88 72.08 39.19
C GLU A 206 -43.74 71.30 38.20
N LYS A 207 -43.61 69.97 38.18
CA LYS A 207 -44.44 69.12 37.33
C LYS A 207 -45.91 69.16 37.75
N GLN A 208 -46.23 69.19 39.05
CA GLN A 208 -47.61 69.36 39.51
C GLN A 208 -48.18 70.74 39.18
N LYS A 209 -47.41 71.82 39.36
CA LYS A 209 -47.85 73.20 39.05
C LYS A 209 -48.18 73.41 37.56
N LYS A 210 -47.45 72.75 36.65
CA LYS A 210 -47.74 72.81 35.20
C LYS A 210 -48.96 71.98 34.78
N SER A 211 -49.45 71.10 35.65
CA SER A 211 -50.57 70.21 35.38
C SER A 211 -51.89 70.69 35.99
N MET A 212 -51.87 71.80 36.74
CA MET A 212 -53.05 72.57 37.16
C MET A 212 -53.23 73.75 36.20
#